data_AF-A0A7W2LZC0-F1
#
_entry.id   AF-A0A7W2LZC0-F1
#
_cell.length_a   1.000
_cell.length_b   1.000
_cell.length_c   1.000
_cell.angle_alpha   90.00
_cell.angle_beta   90.00
_cell.angle_gamma   90.00
#
_symmetry.space_group_name_H-M   'P 1'
#
loop_
_entity.id
_entity.type
_entity.pdbx_description
1 polymer ?
#
loop_
_entity_poly.entity_id
_entity_poly.type
_entity_poly.pdbx_seq_one_letter_code
_entity_poly.pdbx_strand_id
1 'polypeptide(L)'
;MPSHPTRHTIARQWQLLKLLPGRHPGVSSTQLQRALSGVGHTTSKRTVERDLVELAALFPLQCNSKGMPYGWYWQPGLSLEQAHQLQPDALCPAAQVELRAWVDDALARRLEQAPLSADMQLTAQGDGGAVLVATVDDNRALMSWLLSQAGAIRVQAPKALRLAMLAQLRQSLALHETVG
;
A
#
# COMPACT_ATOMS: atom_id res chain seq x y z
N MET A 1 25.47 -20.87 -3.75
CA MET A 1 24.38 -20.93 -4.73
C MET A 1 23.18 -21.59 -4.08
N PRO A 2 22.03 -20.92 -3.82
CA PRO A 2 20.84 -21.65 -3.39
C PRO A 2 20.23 -22.36 -4.60
N SER A 3 20.07 -23.66 -4.39
CA SER A 3 19.72 -24.72 -5.33
C SER A 3 18.30 -24.62 -5.88
N HIS A 4 18.09 -25.08 -7.12
CA HIS A 4 16.80 -25.35 -7.79
C HIS A 4 15.56 -25.63 -6.90
N PRO A 5 15.60 -26.45 -5.83
CA PRO A 5 14.46 -26.70 -4.94
C PRO A 5 13.81 -25.46 -4.29
N THR A 6 14.57 -24.40 -3.98
CA THR A 6 14.00 -23.18 -3.38
C THR A 6 13.16 -22.41 -4.40
N ARG A 7 13.66 -22.28 -5.64
CA ARG A 7 12.92 -21.65 -6.74
C ARG A 7 11.65 -22.43 -7.08
N HIS A 8 11.70 -23.75 -7.03
CA HIS A 8 10.52 -24.60 -7.26
C HIS A 8 9.48 -24.45 -6.14
N THR A 9 9.92 -24.29 -4.88
CA THR A 9 9.02 -24.07 -3.73
C THR A 9 8.31 -22.72 -3.82
N ILE A 10 9.05 -21.65 -4.12
CA ILE A 10 8.48 -20.30 -4.30
C ILE A 10 7.50 -20.27 -5.47
N ALA A 11 7.88 -20.84 -6.62
CA ALA A 11 7.01 -20.90 -7.80
C ALA A 11 5.70 -21.64 -7.49
N ARG A 12 5.77 -22.77 -6.77
CA ARG A 12 4.61 -23.55 -6.36
C ARG A 12 3.72 -22.78 -5.37
N GLN A 13 4.32 -22.15 -4.36
CA GLN A 13 3.60 -21.34 -3.37
C GLN A 13 2.89 -20.16 -4.04
N TRP A 14 3.55 -19.47 -4.98
CA TRP A 14 2.94 -18.41 -5.78
C TRP A 14 1.77 -18.93 -6.62
N GLN A 15 1.92 -20.10 -7.23
CA GLN A 15 0.84 -20.71 -8.00
C GLN A 15 -0.35 -21.11 -7.12
N LEU A 16 -0.12 -21.55 -5.87
CA LEU A 16 -1.20 -21.80 -4.90
C LEU A 16 -1.99 -20.52 -4.60
N LEU A 17 -1.31 -19.39 -4.35
CA LEU A 17 -1.96 -18.11 -4.08
C LEU A 17 -2.90 -17.69 -5.22
N LYS A 18 -2.49 -17.90 -6.47
CA LYS A 18 -3.32 -17.62 -7.66
C LYS A 18 -4.55 -18.51 -7.82
N LEU A 19 -4.49 -19.74 -7.29
CA LEU A 19 -5.56 -20.73 -7.42
C LEU A 19 -6.62 -20.62 -6.31
N LEU A 20 -6.33 -19.91 -5.22
CA LEU A 20 -7.26 -19.74 -4.10
C LEU A 20 -8.35 -18.72 -4.45
N PRO A 21 -9.64 -19.03 -4.16
CA PRO A 21 -10.74 -18.12 -4.44
C PRO A 21 -10.87 -17.02 -3.38
N GLY A 22 -11.43 -15.88 -3.77
CA GLY A 22 -11.72 -14.72 -2.91
C GLY A 22 -12.90 -14.87 -1.93
N ARG A 23 -13.52 -16.05 -1.84
CA ARG A 23 -14.77 -16.27 -1.08
C ARG A 23 -14.89 -17.70 -0.55
N HIS A 24 -15.67 -17.86 0.52
CA HIS A 24 -16.11 -19.18 0.99
C HIS A 24 -17.00 -19.88 -0.08
N PRO A 25 -17.08 -21.23 -0.12
CA PRO A 25 -16.49 -22.18 0.83
C PRO A 25 -15.02 -22.56 0.54
N GLY A 26 -14.39 -22.01 -0.50
CA GLY A 26 -12.99 -22.26 -0.84
C GLY A 26 -12.72 -23.43 -1.79
N VAL A 27 -11.44 -23.75 -1.99
CA VAL A 27 -10.97 -24.89 -2.80
C VAL A 27 -10.17 -25.84 -1.91
N SER A 28 -10.39 -27.14 -2.05
CA SER A 28 -9.71 -28.15 -1.22
C SER A 28 -8.25 -28.37 -1.62
N SER A 29 -7.44 -28.83 -0.67
CA SER A 29 -6.02 -29.16 -0.93
C SER A 29 -5.85 -30.24 -2.01
N THR A 30 -6.81 -31.15 -2.16
CA THR A 30 -6.82 -32.16 -3.24
C THR A 30 -7.05 -31.53 -4.62
N GLN A 31 -7.98 -30.56 -4.71
CA GLN A 31 -8.22 -29.81 -5.95
C GLN A 31 -7.02 -28.94 -6.31
N LEU A 32 -6.40 -28.27 -5.32
CA LEU A 32 -5.19 -27.48 -5.51
C LEU A 32 -4.00 -28.34 -5.97
N GLN A 33 -3.82 -29.52 -5.38
CA GLN A 33 -2.78 -30.47 -5.80
C GLN A 33 -2.95 -30.91 -7.25
N ARG A 34 -4.20 -31.20 -7.67
CA ARG A 34 -4.51 -31.56 -9.05
C ARG A 34 -4.24 -30.40 -10.01
N ALA A 35 -4.66 -29.19 -9.63
CA ALA A 35 -4.42 -27.98 -10.42
C ALA A 35 -2.93 -27.68 -10.58
N LEU A 36 -2.14 -27.81 -9.50
CA LEU A 36 -0.67 -27.66 -9.56
C LEU A 36 -0.02 -28.68 -10.49
N SER A 37 -0.47 -29.93 -10.43
CA SER A 37 0.06 -31.00 -11.29
C SER A 37 -0.21 -30.70 -12.77
N GLY A 38 -1.38 -30.14 -13.10
CA GLY A 38 -1.73 -29.70 -14.46
C GLY A 38 -0.87 -28.56 -15.01
N VAL A 39 -0.20 -27.79 -14.14
CA VAL A 39 0.69 -26.67 -14.50
C VAL A 39 2.17 -27.07 -14.40
N GLY A 40 2.46 -28.37 -14.23
CA GLY A 40 3.84 -28.89 -14.20
C GLY A 40 4.50 -28.90 -12.81
N HIS A 41 3.73 -28.67 -11.74
CA HIS A 41 4.22 -28.75 -10.36
C HIS A 41 3.77 -30.05 -9.69
N THR A 42 4.50 -31.14 -9.91
CA THR A 42 4.23 -32.42 -9.26
C THR A 42 4.51 -32.33 -7.76
N THR A 43 3.46 -32.44 -6.95
CA THR A 43 3.55 -32.34 -5.49
C THR A 43 2.51 -33.22 -4.80
N SER A 44 2.74 -33.53 -3.53
CA SER A 44 1.80 -34.30 -2.72
C SER A 44 0.75 -33.41 -2.06
N LYS A 45 -0.41 -33.97 -1.69
CA LYS A 45 -1.44 -33.27 -0.90
C LYS A 45 -0.87 -32.71 0.41
N ARG A 46 -0.05 -33.51 1.12
CA ARG A 46 0.63 -33.11 2.37
C ARG A 46 1.52 -31.89 2.18
N THR A 47 2.20 -31.80 1.04
CA THR A 47 3.04 -30.65 0.71
C THR A 47 2.20 -29.41 0.44
N VAL A 48 1.05 -29.55 -0.25
CA VAL A 48 0.11 -28.45 -0.47
C VAL A 48 -0.48 -27.96 0.86
N GLU A 49 -0.90 -28.87 1.74
CA GLU A 49 -1.40 -28.54 3.07
C GLU A 49 -0.35 -27.78 3.90
N ARG A 50 0.91 -28.24 3.90
CA ARG A 50 2.02 -27.56 4.57
C ARG A 50 2.26 -26.15 4.00
N ASP A 51 2.33 -26.05 2.67
CA ASP A 51 2.56 -24.75 2.01
C ASP A 51 1.40 -23.77 2.29
N LEU A 52 0.15 -24.25 2.36
CA LEU A 52 -1.01 -23.42 2.72
C LEU A 52 -0.94 -22.93 4.17
N VAL A 53 -0.47 -23.76 5.10
CA VAL A 53 -0.24 -23.35 6.50
C VAL A 53 0.87 -22.30 6.59
N GLU A 54 1.98 -22.51 5.88
CA GLU A 54 3.08 -21.54 5.80
C GLU A 54 2.62 -20.21 5.18
N LEU A 55 1.82 -20.26 4.11
CA LEU A 55 1.26 -19.07 3.46
C LEU A 55 0.23 -18.35 4.35
N ALA A 56 -0.59 -19.08 5.10
CA ALA A 56 -1.57 -18.49 6.02
C ALA A 56 -0.92 -17.73 7.19
N ALA A 57 0.36 -17.99 7.48
CA ALA A 57 1.12 -17.20 8.45
C ALA A 57 1.51 -15.80 7.91
N LEU A 58 1.52 -15.62 6.58
CA LEU A 58 1.96 -14.40 5.91
C LEU A 58 0.81 -13.66 5.20
N PHE A 59 -0.22 -14.39 4.80
CA PHE A 59 -1.34 -13.89 4.00
C PHE A 59 -2.67 -14.20 4.70
N PRO A 60 -3.72 -13.38 4.52
CA PRO A 60 -5.04 -13.58 5.13
C PRO A 60 -5.81 -14.73 4.47
N LEU A 61 -5.28 -15.95 4.57
CA LEU A 61 -5.89 -17.18 4.09
C LEU A 61 -6.67 -17.85 5.22
N GLN A 62 -7.85 -18.37 4.91
CA GLN A 62 -8.69 -19.11 5.84
C GLN A 62 -8.96 -20.52 5.34
N CYS A 63 -9.02 -21.45 6.29
CA CYS A 63 -9.45 -22.82 6.06
C CYS A 63 -10.88 -22.97 6.59
N ASN A 64 -11.82 -23.26 5.70
CA ASN A 64 -13.19 -23.61 6.05
C ASN A 64 -13.23 -25.07 6.53
N SER A 65 -13.23 -25.26 7.85
CA SER A 65 -13.35 -26.56 8.50
C SER A 65 -14.80 -27.01 8.76
N LYS A 66 -15.80 -26.20 8.37
CA LYS A 66 -17.22 -26.45 8.66
C LYS A 66 -17.88 -27.54 7.81
N GLY A 67 -17.17 -28.08 6.81
CA GLY A 67 -17.63 -29.19 5.98
C GLY A 67 -16.48 -29.85 5.24
N MET A 68 -16.57 -31.17 5.02
CA MET A 68 -15.58 -31.90 4.21
C MET A 68 -15.97 -31.87 2.73
N PRO A 69 -14.99 -31.71 1.80
CA PRO A 69 -13.58 -31.45 2.07
C PRO A 69 -13.31 -30.01 2.51
N TYR A 70 -12.34 -29.82 3.41
CA TYR A 70 -11.96 -28.49 3.88
C TYR A 70 -11.50 -27.60 2.72
N GLY A 71 -12.07 -26.41 2.64
CA GLY A 71 -11.79 -25.45 1.57
C GLY A 71 -10.90 -24.31 2.04
N TRP A 72 -9.84 -24.04 1.29
CA TRP A 72 -8.98 -22.87 1.49
C TRP A 72 -9.45 -21.72 0.61
N TYR A 73 -9.49 -20.51 1.17
CA TYR A 73 -9.90 -19.29 0.48
C TYR A 73 -9.18 -18.08 1.06
N TRP A 74 -9.12 -17.01 0.28
CA TRP A 74 -8.75 -15.69 0.79
C TRP A 74 -9.87 -15.16 1.67
N GLN A 75 -9.54 -14.67 2.87
CA GLN A 75 -10.51 -13.99 3.71
C GLN A 75 -11.12 -12.81 2.93
N PRO A 76 -12.46 -12.74 2.78
CA PRO A 76 -13.10 -11.56 2.24
C PRO A 76 -12.93 -10.41 3.24
N GLY A 77 -12.31 -9.32 2.78
CA GLY A 77 -11.89 -8.21 3.63
C GLY A 77 -10.89 -7.26 2.98
N LEU A 78 -10.37 -7.62 1.81
CA LEU A 78 -9.73 -6.68 0.87
C LEU A 78 -10.54 -6.71 -0.42
N SER A 79 -11.46 -5.76 -0.60
CA SER A 79 -12.02 -5.56 -1.93
C SER A 79 -10.89 -5.08 -2.86
N LEU A 80 -10.93 -5.47 -4.13
CA LEU A 80 -10.00 -4.94 -5.15
C LEU A 80 -10.06 -3.40 -5.22
N GLU A 81 -11.19 -2.81 -4.87
CA GLU A 81 -11.37 -1.35 -4.73
C GLU A 81 -10.59 -0.77 -3.54
N GLN A 82 -10.54 -1.47 -2.40
CA GLN A 82 -9.72 -1.09 -1.24
C GLN A 82 -8.23 -1.35 -1.50
N ALA A 83 -7.90 -2.42 -2.24
CA ALA A 83 -6.52 -2.75 -2.60
C ALA A 83 -5.87 -1.70 -3.53
N HIS A 84 -6.66 -1.01 -4.37
CA HIS A 84 -6.15 0.13 -5.16
C HIS A 84 -5.72 1.32 -4.30
N GLN A 85 -6.27 1.46 -3.08
CA GLN A 85 -5.89 2.53 -2.14
C GLN A 85 -4.74 2.13 -1.21
N LEU A 86 -4.44 0.83 -1.09
CA LEU A 86 -3.34 0.35 -0.26
C LEU A 86 -2.02 0.48 -1.04
N GLN A 87 -1.36 1.62 -0.83
CA GLN A 87 0.06 1.75 -1.14
C GLN A 87 0.85 0.75 -0.28
N PRO A 88 1.98 0.20 -0.77
CA PRO A 88 2.81 -0.76 0.00
C PRO A 88 3.18 -0.26 1.40
N ASP A 89 3.29 1.06 1.55
CA ASP A 89 3.67 1.74 2.80
C ASP A 89 2.51 1.83 3.81
N ALA A 90 1.26 1.58 3.40
CA ALA A 90 0.06 1.65 4.26
C ALA A 90 -0.02 0.52 5.31
N LEU A 91 0.82 -0.51 5.17
CA LEU A 91 0.90 -1.63 6.11
C LEU A 91 1.77 -1.31 7.34
N CYS A 92 2.52 -0.21 7.31
CA CYS A 92 3.26 0.32 8.45
C CYS A 92 2.51 1.55 8.99
N PRO A 93 2.26 1.67 10.30
CA PRO A 93 1.75 2.92 10.86
C PRO A 93 2.77 4.02 10.54
N ALA A 94 2.40 4.94 9.65
CA ALA A 94 3.23 6.07 9.31
C ALA A 94 3.44 6.91 10.58
N ALA A 95 4.64 7.44 10.76
CA ALA A 95 4.86 8.39 11.84
C ALA A 95 3.99 9.62 11.58
N GLN A 96 3.13 9.97 12.54
CA GLN A 96 2.34 11.19 12.45
C GLN A 96 3.23 12.40 12.70
N VAL A 97 3.10 13.41 11.85
CA VAL A 97 3.84 14.67 11.95
C VAL A 97 2.89 15.84 11.88
N GLU A 98 3.18 16.88 12.66
CA GLU A 98 2.49 18.15 12.55
C GLU A 98 3.03 18.90 11.32
N LEU A 99 2.22 18.96 10.26
CA LEU A 99 2.49 19.76 9.08
C LEU A 99 2.07 21.20 9.37
N ARG A 100 3.07 22.10 9.36
CA ARG A 100 2.83 23.54 9.34
C ARG A 100 3.28 24.12 8.01
N ALA A 101 2.38 24.73 7.28
CA ALA A 101 2.67 25.31 5.97
C ALA A 101 1.87 26.60 5.74
N TRP A 102 2.41 27.51 4.95
CA TRP A 102 1.60 28.56 4.34
C TRP A 102 1.00 28.03 3.04
N VAL A 103 -0.26 28.34 2.77
CA VAL A 103 -0.99 28.00 1.54
C VAL A 103 -1.60 29.26 0.95
N ASP A 104 -1.73 29.33 -0.37
CA ASP A 104 -2.45 30.43 -1.02
C ASP A 104 -3.98 30.34 -0.79
N ASP A 105 -4.71 31.40 -1.17
CA ASP A 105 -6.17 31.47 -0.97
C ASP A 105 -6.95 30.41 -1.77
N ALA A 106 -6.41 29.95 -2.90
CA ALA A 106 -7.06 28.94 -3.73
C ALA A 106 -6.95 27.55 -3.10
N LEU A 107 -5.78 27.21 -2.56
CA LEU A 107 -5.54 25.98 -1.83
C LEU A 107 -6.25 26.00 -0.46
N ALA A 108 -6.29 27.14 0.24
CA ALA A 108 -7.05 27.28 1.48
C ALA A 108 -8.53 26.95 1.28
N ARG A 109 -9.19 27.52 0.26
CA ARG A 109 -10.60 27.21 -0.08
C ARG A 109 -10.83 25.74 -0.42
N ARG A 110 -9.87 25.09 -1.09
CA ARG A 110 -9.96 23.64 -1.37
C ARG A 110 -9.84 22.80 -0.10
N LEU A 111 -8.94 23.18 0.79
CA LEU A 111 -8.74 22.49 2.07
C LEU A 111 -9.96 22.65 3.00
N GLU A 112 -10.64 23.79 2.98
CA GLU A 112 -11.92 23.97 3.69
C GLU A 112 -12.99 22.95 3.25
N GLN A 113 -13.01 22.60 1.96
CA GLN A 113 -13.96 21.61 1.41
C GLN A 113 -13.49 20.16 1.61
N ALA A 114 -12.17 19.95 1.61
CA ALA A 114 -11.54 18.64 1.70
C ALA A 114 -10.34 18.69 2.67
N PRO A 115 -10.59 18.62 3.99
CA PRO A 115 -9.53 18.70 4.99
C PRO A 115 -8.60 17.50 4.93
N LEU A 116 -7.31 17.72 5.24
CA LEU A 116 -6.30 16.64 5.27
C LEU A 116 -6.49 15.71 6.48
N SER A 117 -6.95 16.28 7.59
CA SER A 117 -7.13 15.59 8.87
C SER A 117 -8.24 16.26 9.68
N ALA A 118 -8.74 15.56 10.71
CA ALA A 118 -9.82 16.08 11.56
C ALA A 118 -9.37 17.25 12.45
N ASP A 119 -8.08 17.33 12.77
CA ASP A 119 -7.47 18.39 13.59
C ASP A 119 -6.93 19.56 12.75
N MET A 120 -7.21 19.57 11.43
CA MET A 120 -6.71 20.60 10.52
C MET A 120 -7.26 21.98 10.88
N GLN A 121 -6.35 22.96 10.98
CA GLN A 121 -6.65 24.36 11.22
C GLN A 121 -6.07 25.23 10.10
N LEU A 122 -6.88 26.18 9.64
CA LEU A 122 -6.49 27.21 8.67
C LEU A 122 -6.65 28.58 9.33
N THR A 123 -5.55 29.32 9.44
CA THR A 123 -5.55 30.69 9.97
C THR A 123 -5.19 31.66 8.85
N ALA A 124 -6.16 32.47 8.40
CA ALA A 124 -5.92 33.49 7.37
C ALA A 124 -4.83 34.47 7.82
N GLN A 125 -3.93 34.84 6.91
CA GLN A 125 -2.90 35.86 7.16
C GLN A 125 -3.21 37.16 6.42
N GLY A 126 -2.83 38.29 7.03
CA GLY A 126 -3.09 39.63 6.48
C GLY A 126 -2.29 39.98 5.23
N ASP A 127 -1.25 39.20 4.90
CA ASP A 127 -0.42 39.32 3.70
C ASP A 127 -0.89 38.42 2.53
N GLY A 128 -2.03 37.74 2.68
CA GLY A 128 -2.61 36.83 1.70
C GLY A 128 -2.31 35.36 2.01
N GLY A 129 -3.28 34.48 1.70
CA GLY A 129 -3.20 33.06 2.02
C GLY A 129 -3.51 32.74 3.48
N ALA A 130 -3.21 31.51 3.88
CA ALA A 130 -3.48 30.98 5.22
C ALA A 130 -2.34 30.11 5.74
N VAL A 131 -2.17 30.07 7.05
CA VAL A 131 -1.34 29.07 7.74
C VAL A 131 -2.17 27.82 7.97
N LEU A 132 -1.75 26.72 7.36
CA LEU A 132 -2.21 25.36 7.58
C LEU A 132 -1.42 24.72 8.73
N VAL A 133 -2.13 24.16 9.71
CA VAL A 133 -1.60 23.27 10.74
C VAL A 133 -2.46 22.00 10.74
N ALA A 134 -1.85 20.82 10.60
CA ALA A 134 -2.56 19.55 10.57
C ALA A 134 -1.66 18.39 11.01
N THR A 135 -2.19 17.43 11.75
CA THR A 135 -1.50 16.16 11.99
C THR A 135 -1.74 15.22 10.81
N VAL A 136 -0.66 14.86 10.12
CA VAL A 136 -0.72 14.02 8.92
C VAL A 136 0.28 12.89 8.98
N ASP A 137 0.00 11.82 8.25
CA ASP A 137 0.90 10.68 8.12
C ASP A 137 2.12 11.04 7.27
N ASP A 138 3.34 10.90 7.81
CA ASP A 138 4.59 11.09 7.06
C ASP A 138 4.84 9.88 6.15
N ASN A 139 4.19 9.90 4.99
CA ASN A 139 4.24 8.82 4.01
C ASN A 139 4.38 9.36 2.58
N ARG A 140 4.48 8.44 1.63
CA ARG A 140 4.58 8.77 0.21
C ARG A 140 3.35 9.49 -0.34
N ALA A 141 2.15 9.25 0.20
CA ALA A 141 0.94 9.95 -0.21
C ALA A 141 1.02 11.45 0.15
N LEU A 142 1.47 11.78 1.36
CA LEU A 142 1.73 13.16 1.77
C LEU A 142 2.75 13.84 0.85
N MET A 143 3.89 13.18 0.59
CA MET A 143 4.90 13.73 -0.31
C MET A 143 4.35 13.98 -1.73
N SER A 144 3.58 13.04 -2.26
CA SER A 144 2.96 13.18 -3.59
C SER A 144 1.95 14.33 -3.64
N TRP A 145 1.16 14.48 -2.58
CA TRP A 145 0.22 15.60 -2.44
C TRP A 145 0.97 16.93 -2.37
N LEU A 146 2.02 17.05 -1.55
CA LEU A 146 2.83 18.27 -1.43
C LEU A 146 3.42 18.70 -2.77
N LEU A 147 3.98 17.76 -3.53
CA LEU A 147 4.55 18.03 -4.85
C LEU A 147 3.48 18.47 -5.86
N SER A 148 2.27 17.92 -5.79
CA SER A 148 1.15 18.38 -6.63
C SER A 148 0.73 19.82 -6.33
N GLN A 149 1.05 20.34 -5.14
CA GLN A 149 0.75 21.70 -4.71
C GLN A 149 1.98 22.62 -4.69
N ALA A 150 3.12 22.22 -5.26
CA ALA A 150 4.41 22.90 -5.09
C ALA A 150 4.44 24.41 -5.44
N GLY A 151 3.48 24.90 -6.24
CA GLY A 151 3.32 26.34 -6.55
C GLY A 151 2.40 27.12 -5.60
N ALA A 152 1.62 26.43 -4.76
CA ALA A 152 0.57 26.99 -3.91
C ALA A 152 0.81 26.74 -2.40
N ILE A 153 1.88 26.03 -2.05
CA ILE A 153 2.22 25.68 -0.66
C ILE A 153 3.67 26.00 -0.33
N ARG A 154 3.91 26.47 0.89
CA ARG A 154 5.23 26.67 1.48
C ARG A 154 5.29 25.97 2.83
N VAL A 155 5.85 24.76 2.84
CA VAL A 155 6.08 23.99 4.08
C VAL A 155 7.06 24.74 4.98
N GLN A 156 6.72 24.89 6.26
CA GLN A 156 7.54 25.51 7.30
C GLN A 156 8.10 24.44 8.25
N ALA A 157 7.26 23.50 8.68
CA ALA A 157 7.62 22.36 9.51
C ALA A 157 6.84 21.09 9.09
N PRO A 158 7.40 19.88 9.28
CA PRO A 158 8.75 19.62 9.81
C PRO A 158 9.86 19.92 8.78
N LYS A 159 11.04 20.32 9.29
CA LYS A 159 12.18 20.73 8.43
C LYS A 159 12.65 19.60 7.52
N ALA A 160 12.62 18.35 8.00
CA ALA A 160 13.00 17.17 7.23
C ALA A 160 12.12 17.02 5.96
N LEU A 161 10.80 17.10 6.13
CA LEU A 161 9.82 17.02 5.03
C LEU A 161 10.04 18.12 3.98
N ARG A 162 10.26 19.35 4.44
CA ARG A 162 10.58 20.49 3.56
C ARG A 162 11.87 20.25 2.76
N LEU A 163 12.92 19.74 3.41
CA LEU A 163 14.19 19.45 2.74
C LEU A 163 14.04 18.34 1.70
N ALA A 164 13.29 17.29 2.01
CA ALA A 164 12.98 16.21 1.08
C ALA A 164 12.21 16.71 -0.15
N MET A 165 11.17 17.53 0.06
CA MET A 165 10.39 18.15 -1.02
C MET A 165 11.28 18.99 -1.94
N LEU A 166 12.15 19.83 -1.37
CA LEU A 166 13.08 20.66 -2.14
C LEU A 166 14.12 19.84 -2.93
N ALA A 167 14.63 18.75 -2.34
CA ALA A 167 15.56 17.87 -3.03
C ALA A 167 14.91 17.24 -4.27
N GLN A 168 13.67 16.76 -4.14
CA GLN A 168 12.94 16.14 -5.24
C GLN A 168 12.57 17.14 -6.34
N LEU A 169 12.15 18.36 -6.00
CA LEU A 169 11.89 19.42 -6.98
C LEU A 169 13.15 19.82 -7.74
N ARG A 170 14.31 19.95 -7.06
CA ARG A 170 15.60 20.22 -7.71
C ARG A 170 16.02 19.11 -8.64
N GLN A 171 15.86 17.84 -8.23
CA GLN A 171 16.15 16.70 -9.08
C GLN A 171 15.27 16.70 -10.33
N SER A 172 13.97 16.95 -10.17
CA SER A 172 13.04 17.06 -11.29
C SER A 172 13.43 18.19 -12.24
N LEU A 173 13.77 19.37 -11.72
CA LEU A 173 14.21 20.50 -12.53
C LEU A 173 15.51 20.17 -13.29
N ALA A 174 16.49 19.59 -12.61
CA ALA A 174 17.76 19.20 -13.22
C ALA A 174 17.58 18.26 -14.41
N LEU A 175 16.67 17.27 -14.31
CA LEU A 175 16.35 16.35 -15.41
C LEU A 175 15.80 17.07 -16.66
N HIS A 176 15.05 18.16 -16.48
CA HIS A 176 14.48 18.96 -17.57
C HIS A 176 15.45 20.02 -18.11
N GLU A 177 16.39 20.48 -17.28
CA GLU A 177 17.47 21.38 -17.70
C GLU A 177 18.57 20.62 -18.48
N THR A 178 18.78 19.32 -18.21
CA THR A 178 19.74 18.45 -18.92
C THR A 178 19.24 17.96 -20.28
N VAL A 179 18.54 18.81 -21.04
CA VAL A 179 18.36 18.59 -22.48
C VAL A 179 19.64 19.08 -23.17
N GLY A 180 20.31 18.16 -23.88
CA GLY A 180 21.56 18.38 -24.60
C GLY A 180 21.45 19.30 -25.81
#